data_AF-A0A9P0QPQ7-F1
#
_entry.id   AF-A0A9P0QPQ7-F1
#
_cell.length_a   1.000
_cell.length_b   1.000
_cell.length_c   1.000
_cell.angle_alpha   90.00
_cell.angle_beta   90.00
_cell.angle_gamma   90.00
#
_symmetry.space_group_name_H-M   'P 1'
#
loop_
_entity.id
_entity.type
_entity.pdbx_description
1 polymer ?
#
loop_
_entity_poly.entity_id
_entity_poly.type
_entity_poly.pdbx_seq_one_letter_code
_entity_poly.pdbx_strand_id
1 'polypeptide(L)'
;MKVNIVDWHGVATWHWKLASNDGKAGYVDELCGICRVPFDGTCPNCKFPGDDCPLVLGRGCIHNFHVHCILKWLEQEASKGLCPMCRQVFVHDPEDNPHSEEFEYLQQLEDGHRLLREKGETTYEE
;
A
#
# COMPACT_ATOMS: atom_id res chain seq x y z
N MET A 1 5.16 -49.02 3.04
CA MET A 1 5.11 -48.99 1.56
C MET A 1 5.70 -47.65 1.12
N LYS A 2 6.62 -47.63 0.14
CA LYS A 2 7.33 -46.42 -0.30
C LYS A 2 6.93 -46.13 -1.75
N VAL A 3 6.46 -44.91 -2.02
CA VAL A 3 6.09 -44.44 -3.36
C VAL A 3 7.15 -43.45 -3.81
N ASN A 4 7.60 -43.57 -5.06
CA ASN A 4 8.54 -42.64 -5.67
C ASN A 4 7.78 -41.81 -6.72
N ILE A 5 7.91 -40.48 -6.64
CA ILE A 5 7.42 -39.58 -7.69
C ILE A 5 8.38 -39.69 -8.87
N VAL A 6 7.84 -40.01 -10.05
CA VAL A 6 8.62 -40.19 -11.29
C VAL A 6 8.81 -38.87 -12.02
N ASP A 7 7.79 -38.02 -12.00
CA ASP A 7 7.79 -36.74 -12.69
C ASP A 7 6.82 -35.75 -12.01
N TRP A 8 7.13 -34.46 -12.06
CA TRP A 8 6.31 -33.40 -11.48
C TRP A 8 6.28 -32.16 -12.38
N HIS A 9 5.08 -31.79 -12.83
CA HIS A 9 4.82 -30.55 -13.54
C HIS A 9 4.16 -29.54 -12.59
N GLY A 10 4.94 -28.58 -12.11
CA GLY A 10 4.47 -27.51 -11.24
C GLY A 10 3.72 -26.41 -12.02
N VAL A 11 2.67 -25.87 -11.41
CA VAL A 11 1.97 -24.66 -11.85
C VAL A 11 1.88 -23.74 -10.65
N ALA A 12 2.11 -22.44 -10.85
CA ALA A 12 2.03 -21.43 -9.80
C ALA A 12 1.36 -20.15 -10.30
N THR A 13 0.75 -19.42 -9.38
CA THR A 13 0.29 -18.05 -9.56
C THR A 13 1.18 -17.13 -8.72
N TRP A 14 1.40 -15.92 -9.21
CA TRP A 14 2.06 -14.89 -8.43
C TRP A 14 1.02 -14.24 -7.50
N HIS A 15 1.48 -13.79 -6.34
CA HIS A 15 0.71 -13.01 -5.39
C HIS A 15 1.61 -11.93 -4.81
N TRP A 16 1.05 -10.78 -4.49
CA TRP A 16 1.80 -9.75 -3.78
C TRP A 16 2.20 -10.21 -2.37
N LYS A 17 3.43 -9.87 -1.98
CA LYS A 17 3.88 -10.04 -0.60
C LYS A 17 3.35 -8.85 0.23
N LEU A 18 2.21 -9.05 0.89
CA LEU A 18 1.56 -8.00 1.68
C LEU A 18 2.21 -7.85 3.07
N ALA A 19 2.13 -6.64 3.63
CA ALA A 19 2.58 -6.37 4.98
C ALA A 19 1.72 -7.11 6.02
N SER A 20 2.37 -7.91 6.86
CA SER A 20 1.77 -8.71 7.92
C SER A 20 2.36 -8.33 9.28
N ASN A 21 1.56 -8.43 10.33
CA ASN A 21 1.90 -8.03 11.70
C ASN A 21 3.10 -8.80 12.30
N ASP A 22 3.45 -9.96 11.74
CA ASP A 22 4.44 -10.91 12.27
C ASP A 22 5.55 -11.26 11.26
N GLY A 23 5.70 -10.48 10.18
CA GLY A 23 6.70 -10.71 9.14
C GLY A 23 6.55 -12.04 8.37
N LYS A 24 5.44 -12.76 8.58
CA LYS A 24 5.09 -13.95 7.82
C LYS A 24 3.99 -13.58 6.86
N ALA A 25 4.13 -13.95 5.59
CA ALA A 25 3.03 -13.88 4.62
C ALA A 25 1.83 -14.68 5.17
N GLY A 26 0.95 -13.99 5.88
CA GLY A 26 -0.27 -14.48 6.47
C GLY A 26 -1.45 -13.84 5.76
N TYR A 27 -2.62 -14.44 5.88
CA TYR A 27 -3.84 -13.97 5.24
C TYR A 27 -4.23 -12.59 5.81
N VAL A 28 -3.77 -11.54 5.13
CA VAL A 28 -4.23 -10.15 5.31
C VAL A 28 -5.46 -9.96 4.43
N ASP A 29 -6.29 -8.94 4.68
CA ASP A 29 -7.40 -8.59 3.79
C ASP A 29 -6.86 -8.44 2.36
N GLU A 30 -7.24 -9.33 1.44
CA GLU A 30 -6.72 -9.38 0.07
C GLU A 30 -7.27 -8.24 -0.80
N LEU A 31 -8.13 -7.39 -0.22
CA LEU A 31 -8.80 -6.29 -0.90
C LEU A 31 -8.19 -4.94 -0.52
N CYS A 32 -8.04 -4.06 -1.50
CA CYS A 32 -7.75 -2.67 -1.25
C CYS A 32 -8.92 -2.01 -0.50
N GLY A 33 -8.67 -1.43 0.68
CA GLY A 33 -9.72 -0.81 1.51
C GLY A 33 -10.45 0.37 0.86
N ILE A 34 -9.87 0.97 -0.18
CA ILE A 34 -10.41 2.13 -0.92
C ILE A 34 -11.29 1.67 -2.09
N CYS A 35 -10.73 0.92 -3.05
CA CYS A 35 -11.47 0.51 -4.25
C CYS A 35 -12.15 -0.87 -4.15
N ARG A 36 -11.91 -1.62 -3.07
CA ARG A 36 -12.46 -2.96 -2.80
C ARG A 36 -12.18 -4.00 -3.88
N VAL A 37 -11.10 -3.82 -4.64
CA VAL A 37 -10.59 -4.79 -5.63
C VAL A 37 -9.45 -5.59 -5.01
N PRO A 38 -9.29 -6.90 -5.35
CA PRO A 38 -8.15 -7.70 -4.95
C PRO A 38 -6.81 -7.08 -5.36
N PHE A 39 -5.79 -7.27 -4.54
CA PHE A 39 -4.46 -6.72 -4.78
C PHE A 39 -3.74 -7.31 -6.00
N ASP A 40 -4.02 -8.57 -6.36
CA ASP A 40 -3.47 -9.17 -7.59
C ASP A 40 -4.18 -8.65 -8.85
N GLY A 41 -5.29 -7.93 -8.68
CA GLY A 41 -5.99 -7.22 -9.73
C GLY A 41 -5.49 -5.79 -9.90
N THR A 42 -6.24 -5.00 -10.66
CA THR A 42 -5.96 -3.56 -10.86
C THR A 42 -7.01 -2.72 -10.18
N CYS A 43 -6.65 -1.51 -9.75
CA CYS A 43 -7.66 -0.53 -9.40
C CYS A 43 -8.56 -0.20 -10.62
N PRO A 44 -9.77 0.34 -10.43
CA PRO A 44 -10.71 0.62 -11.54
C PRO A 44 -10.21 1.56 -12.64
N ASN A 45 -9.11 2.29 -12.40
CA ASN A 45 -8.53 3.21 -13.38
C ASN A 45 -7.39 2.58 -14.20
N CYS A 46 -6.90 1.40 -13.80
CA CYS A 46 -5.76 0.75 -14.43
C CYS A 46 -6.18 -0.48 -15.23
N LYS A 47 -5.53 -0.68 -16.37
CA LYS A 47 -5.85 -1.77 -17.31
C LYS A 47 -5.09 -3.06 -17.03
N PHE A 48 -3.81 -2.96 -16.65
CA PHE A 48 -2.94 -4.11 -16.42
C PHE A 48 -2.40 -4.12 -14.98
N PRO A 49 -2.27 -5.30 -14.34
CA PRO A 49 -1.68 -5.41 -13.00
C PRO A 49 -0.15 -5.34 -13.07
N GLY A 50 0.50 -5.25 -11.91
CA GLY A 50 1.96 -5.11 -11.81
C GLY A 50 2.38 -3.64 -11.88
N ASP A 51 3.28 -3.31 -12.80
CA ASP A 51 3.91 -1.99 -12.91
C ASP A 51 2.92 -0.83 -13.17
N ASP A 52 1.81 -1.11 -13.85
CA ASP A 52 0.73 -0.14 -14.15
C ASP A 52 -0.16 0.17 -12.92
N CYS A 53 -0.09 -0.63 -11.86
CA CYS A 53 -0.90 -0.44 -10.66
C CYS A 53 -0.20 -1.05 -9.43
N PRO A 54 0.98 -0.54 -9.03
CA PRO A 54 1.75 -1.11 -7.95
C PRO A 54 1.02 -0.93 -6.61
N LEU A 55 1.42 -1.76 -5.64
CA LEU A 55 0.93 -1.67 -4.28
C LEU A 55 1.80 -0.77 -3.43
N VAL A 56 1.16 -0.13 -2.46
CA VAL A 56 1.79 0.66 -1.42
C VAL A 56 1.54 -0.05 -0.10
N LEU A 57 2.62 -0.43 0.57
CA LEU A 57 2.59 -1.00 1.91
C LEU A 57 2.74 0.13 2.93
N GLY A 58 1.86 0.14 3.94
CA GLY A 58 1.98 1.07 5.05
C GLY A 58 3.13 0.68 5.98
N ARG A 59 4.01 1.62 6.32
CA ARG A 59 5.07 1.41 7.32
C ARG A 59 4.55 1.49 8.75
N GLY A 60 3.62 2.41 9.01
CA GLY A 60 3.04 2.66 10.34
C GLY A 60 1.82 1.79 10.68
N CYS A 61 1.32 1.01 9.71
CA CYS A 61 0.15 0.15 9.87
C CYS A 61 0.14 -0.95 8.80
N ILE A 62 -0.59 -2.04 9.04
CA ILE A 62 -0.64 -3.22 8.16
C ILE A 62 -1.58 -3.05 6.95
N HIS A 63 -2.01 -1.82 6.65
CA HIS A 63 -2.97 -1.56 5.58
C HIS A 63 -2.26 -1.25 4.28
N ASN A 64 -2.65 -1.98 3.24
CA ASN A 64 -2.07 -1.89 1.91
C ASN A 64 -3.09 -1.31 0.94
N PHE A 65 -2.62 -0.61 -0.10
CA PHE A 65 -3.49 0.02 -1.09
C PHE A 65 -2.85 -0.03 -2.48
N HIS A 66 -3.65 0.05 -3.54
CA HIS A 66 -3.10 0.40 -4.85
C HIS A 66 -2.59 1.85 -4.82
N VAL A 67 -1.47 2.14 -5.49
CA VAL A 67 -0.85 3.47 -5.51
C VAL A 67 -1.84 4.57 -5.92
N HIS A 68 -2.59 4.35 -6.99
CA HIS A 68 -3.59 5.31 -7.49
C HIS A 68 -4.77 5.54 -6.54
N CYS A 69 -5.06 4.56 -5.68
CA CYS A 69 -6.11 4.70 -4.69
C CYS A 69 -5.64 5.54 -3.52
N ILE A 70 -4.44 5.29 -2.99
CA ILE A 70 -3.92 6.02 -1.85
C ILE A 70 -3.50 7.44 -2.22
N LEU A 71 -2.97 7.66 -3.43
CA LEU A 71 -2.70 9.00 -3.96
C LEU A 71 -3.96 9.87 -3.95
N LYS A 72 -5.05 9.41 -4.57
CA LYS A 72 -6.34 10.12 -4.59
C LYS A 72 -6.93 10.37 -3.20
N TRP A 73 -6.59 9.53 -2.23
CA TRP A 73 -7.00 9.75 -0.84
C TRP A 73 -6.18 10.88 -0.21
N LEU A 74 -4.85 10.83 -0.32
CA LEU A 74 -3.95 11.80 0.28
C LEU A 74 -4.00 13.17 -0.40
N GLU A 75 -4.41 13.26 -1.67
CA GLU A 75 -4.72 14.53 -2.34
C GLU A 75 -5.84 15.31 -1.64
N GLN A 76 -6.75 14.63 -0.94
CA GLN A 76 -7.85 15.28 -0.25
C GLN A 76 -7.35 15.91 1.05
N GLU A 77 -7.63 17.20 1.26
CA GLU A 77 -7.30 17.90 2.51
C GLU A 77 -7.92 17.23 3.75
N ALA A 78 -9.12 16.66 3.58
CA ALA A 78 -9.84 15.96 4.64
C ALA A 78 -9.13 14.67 5.13
N SER A 79 -8.22 14.11 4.33
CA SER A 79 -7.44 12.91 4.71
C SER A 79 -6.49 13.20 5.87
N LYS A 80 -6.01 14.44 5.99
CA LYS A 80 -5.00 14.88 6.98
C LYS A 80 -3.74 14.01 6.99
N GLY A 81 -3.43 13.35 5.88
CA GLY A 81 -2.32 12.40 5.78
C GLY A 81 -2.50 11.15 6.65
N LEU A 82 -3.74 10.74 6.91
CA LEU A 82 -4.07 9.58 7.74
C LEU A 82 -4.50 8.39 6.88
N CYS A 83 -4.19 7.19 7.35
CA CYS A 83 -4.65 5.94 6.75
C CYS A 83 -6.20 5.86 6.80
N PRO A 84 -6.89 5.55 5.69
CA PRO A 84 -8.34 5.51 5.65
C PRO A 84 -8.95 4.38 6.53
N MET A 85 -8.15 3.37 6.87
CA MET A 85 -8.61 2.20 7.63
C MET A 85 -8.44 2.37 9.14
N CYS A 86 -7.26 2.81 9.60
CA CYS A 86 -6.97 2.94 11.04
C CYS A 86 -6.74 4.37 11.53
N ARG A 87 -6.75 5.37 10.65
CA ARG A 87 -6.50 6.79 10.96
C ARG A 87 -5.14 7.09 11.61
N GLN A 88 -4.19 6.16 11.56
CA GLN A 88 -2.79 6.44 11.89
C GLN A 88 -2.15 7.26 10.77
N VAL A 89 -1.08 8.01 11.06
CA VAL A 89 -0.32 8.73 10.04
C VAL A 89 0.17 7.75 8.99
N PHE A 90 -0.20 8.00 7.74
CA PHE A 90 0.20 7.15 6.63
C PHE A 90 1.59 7.56 6.15
N VAL A 91 2.50 6.58 6.08
CA VAL A 91 3.84 6.67 5.50
C VAL A 91 4.06 5.34 4.80
N HIS A 92 4.43 5.38 3.53
CA HIS A 92 4.74 4.16 2.80
C HIS A 92 6.07 3.53 3.22
N ASP A 93 6.21 2.23 2.98
CA ASP A 93 7.48 1.52 3.14
C ASP A 93 8.38 1.76 1.91
N PRO A 94 9.59 2.33 2.07
CA PRO A 94 10.49 2.61 0.95
C PRO A 94 11.22 1.37 0.40
N GLU A 95 11.25 0.23 1.12
CA GLU A 95 12.05 -0.94 0.70
C GLU A 95 11.44 -1.70 -0.49
N ASP A 96 10.12 -1.61 -0.69
CA ASP A 96 9.38 -2.37 -1.70
C ASP A 96 9.02 -1.56 -2.96
N ASN A 97 9.45 -0.29 -3.06
CA ASN A 97 8.97 0.61 -4.11
C ASN A 97 9.98 0.87 -5.24
N PRO A 98 9.63 0.58 -6.50
CA PRO A 98 10.39 1.06 -7.64
C PRO A 98 10.32 2.59 -7.72
N HIS A 99 11.42 3.25 -8.09
CA HIS A 99 11.47 4.69 -8.35
C HIS A 99 10.60 5.04 -9.57
N SER A 100 9.29 5.17 -9.36
CA SER A 100 8.32 5.65 -10.35
C SER A 100 7.77 7.02 -9.95
N GLU A 101 7.24 7.75 -10.93
CA GLU A 101 6.70 9.10 -10.72
C GLU A 101 5.57 9.12 -9.67
N GLU A 102 4.78 8.05 -9.59
CA GLU A 102 3.70 7.89 -8.62
C GLU A 102 4.22 7.84 -7.18
N PHE A 103 5.34 7.17 -6.93
CA PHE A 103 5.94 7.08 -5.60
C PHE A 103 6.63 8.37 -5.18
N GLU A 104 7.26 9.08 -6.13
CA GLU A 104 7.78 10.43 -5.87
C GLU A 104 6.66 11.39 -5.50
N TYR A 105 5.54 11.34 -6.21
CA TYR A 105 4.36 12.15 -5.89
C TYR A 105 3.73 11.78 -4.55
N LEU A 106 3.67 10.48 -4.22
CA LEU A 106 3.22 10.01 -2.91
C LEU A 106 4.08 10.59 -1.79
N GLN A 107 5.41 10.55 -1.92
CA GLN A 107 6.34 11.12 -0.95
C GLN A 107 6.11 12.63 -0.76
N GLN A 108 5.87 13.37 -1.84
CA GLN A 108 5.55 14.81 -1.77
C GLN A 108 4.26 15.08 -0.97
N LEU A 109 3.22 14.28 -1.17
CA LEU A 109 1.97 14.41 -0.41
C LEU A 109 2.18 14.09 1.07
N GLU A 110 2.92 13.03 1.40
CA GLU A 110 3.22 12.65 2.77
C GLU A 110 4.01 13.75 3.52
N ASP A 111 5.01 14.34 2.86
CA ASP A 111 5.80 15.43 3.42
C ASP A 111 4.96 16.71 3.56
N GLY A 112 4.09 17.00 2.60
CA GLY A 112 3.13 18.11 2.69
C GLY A 112 2.21 18.00 3.91
N HIS A 113 1.61 16.83 4.12
CA HIS A 113 0.78 16.57 5.31
C HIS A 113 1.58 16.59 6.61
N ARG A 114 2.86 16.19 6.59
CA ARG A 114 3.75 16.29 7.77
C ARG A 114 3.95 17.75 8.19
N LEU A 115 4.30 18.62 7.25
CA LEU A 115 4.51 20.05 7.53
C LEU A 115 3.24 20.75 8.03
N LEU A 116 2.06 20.36 7.54
CA LEU A 116 0.78 20.90 8.03
C LEU A 116 0.52 20.52 9.50
N ARG A 117 0.91 19.32 9.92
CA ARG A 117 0.78 18.90 11.33
C ARG A 117 1.72 19.68 12.23
N GLU A 118 3.00 19.80 11.85
CA GLU A 118 4.00 20.56 12.60
C GLU A 118 3.61 22.04 12.75
N LYS A 119 3.10 22.68 11.70
CA LYS A 119 2.59 24.06 11.78
C LYS A 119 1.39 24.19 12.71
N GLY A 120 0.46 23.24 12.68
CA GLY A 120 -0.70 23.24 13.55
C GLY A 120 -0.33 23.16 15.04
N GLU A 121 0.72 22.42 15.38
CA GLU A 121 1.23 22.33 16.76
C GLU A 121 1.84 23.65 17.23
N THR A 122 2.59 24.36 16.39
CA THR A 122 3.21 25.64 16.77
C THR A 122 2.22 26.77 17.05
N THR A 123 1.02 26.75 16.45
CA THR A 123 0.02 27.82 16.64
C THR A 123 -0.72 27.78 17.98
N TYR A 124 -0.52 26.74 18.80
CA TYR A 124 -1.14 26.61 20.13
C TYR A 124 -0.15 26.82 21.29
N GLU A 125 1.12 27.09 20.99
CA GLU A 125 2.18 27.31 21.99
C GLU A 125 2.55 28.81 22.18
N GLU A 126 1.85 29.73 21.50
CA GLU A 126 1.92 31.20 21.70
C GLU A 126 0.66 31.74 22.38
#